data_AF-A0A260VZ35-F1
#
_entry.id   AF-A0A260VZ35-F1
#
_cell.length_a   1.000
_cell.length_b   1.000
_cell.length_c   1.000
_cell.angle_alpha   90.00
_cell.angle_beta   90.00
_cell.angle_gamma   90.00
#
_symmetry.space_group_name_H-M   'P 1'
#
loop_
_entity.id
_entity.type
_entity.pdbx_description
1 polymer ?
#
loop_
_entity_poly.entity_id
_entity_poly.type
_entity_poly.pdbx_seq_one_letter_code
_entity_poly.pdbx_strand_id
1 'polypeptide(L)'
;MTRDDVWDLLTGIAAFDQRTVGQADVDVWFATVRDLPIEDAAEAVVLHHKTSPDRIKPFHVVDGARRLANDRVMRLDAAGRAAREDSRDRRLRLVGPDEQLGALPIAADGDPVPGAYDVNGAVDRPCPTCGAEEMSPCVNVRNGEPRRMPCLERITGKARL
;
A
#
# COMPACT_ATOMS: atom_id res chain seq x y z
N MET A 1 6.57 -12.52 -28.63
CA MET A 1 5.49 -13.12 -29.45
C MET A 1 6.03 -13.61 -30.79
N THR A 2 5.32 -14.53 -31.46
CA THR A 2 5.64 -15.10 -32.78
C THR A 2 5.09 -14.24 -33.94
N ARG A 3 5.39 -14.60 -35.20
CA ARG A 3 4.80 -13.94 -36.37
C ARG A 3 3.30 -14.22 -36.50
N ASP A 4 2.87 -15.42 -36.14
CA ASP A 4 1.46 -15.80 -36.15
C ASP A 4 0.69 -15.01 -35.09
N ASP A 5 1.27 -14.81 -33.90
CA ASP A 5 0.68 -13.95 -32.86
C ASP A 5 0.48 -12.51 -33.37
N VAL A 6 1.41 -11.99 -34.19
CA VAL A 6 1.29 -10.66 -34.80
C VAL A 6 0.20 -10.63 -35.87
N TRP A 7 0.03 -11.72 -36.62
CA TRP A 7 -1.06 -11.86 -37.58
C TRP A 7 -2.42 -11.79 -36.88
N ASP A 8 -2.57 -12.51 -35.78
CA ASP A 8 -3.78 -12.51 -34.95
C ASP A 8 -4.04 -11.12 -34.34
N LEU A 9 -2.99 -10.48 -33.80
CA LEU A 9 -3.07 -9.14 -33.25
C LEU A 9 -3.53 -8.12 -34.30
N LEU A 10 -2.94 -8.16 -35.49
CA LEU A 10 -3.29 -7.27 -36.60
C LEU A 10 -4.70 -7.54 -37.13
N THR A 11 -5.14 -8.80 -37.12
CA THR A 11 -6.52 -9.19 -37.45
C THR A 11 -7.50 -8.58 -36.44
N GLY A 12 -7.18 -8.63 -35.15
CA GLY A 12 -7.96 -7.99 -34.09
C GLY A 12 -8.02 -6.47 -34.27
N ILE A 13 -6.90 -5.82 -34.60
CA ILE A 13 -6.85 -4.39 -34.90
C ILE A 13 -7.70 -4.03 -36.13
N ALA A 14 -7.64 -4.84 -37.19
CA ALA A 14 -8.40 -4.63 -38.41
C ALA A 14 -9.92 -4.68 -38.17
N ALA A 15 -10.39 -5.42 -37.16
CA ALA A 15 -11.80 -5.39 -36.77
C ALA A 15 -12.24 -4.02 -36.23
N PHE A 16 -11.33 -3.22 -35.66
CA PHE A 16 -11.63 -1.86 -35.19
C PHE A 16 -11.48 -0.80 -36.26
N ASP A 17 -10.38 -0.84 -37.04
CA ASP A 17 -10.01 0.26 -37.93
C ASP A 17 -10.12 -0.08 -39.43
N GLN A 18 -10.65 -1.26 -39.75
CA GLN A 18 -10.90 -1.75 -41.10
C GLN A 18 -9.66 -1.71 -42.01
N ARG A 19 -8.45 -1.90 -41.45
CA ARG A 19 -7.23 -2.00 -42.25
C ARG A 19 -7.16 -3.31 -43.03
N THR A 20 -6.56 -3.25 -44.22
CA THR A 20 -6.06 -4.44 -44.91
C THR A 20 -4.69 -4.80 -44.33
N VAL A 21 -4.50 -6.08 -44.01
CA VAL A 21 -3.24 -6.60 -43.45
C VAL A 21 -2.60 -7.50 -44.49
N GLY A 22 -1.35 -7.18 -44.86
CA GLY A 22 -0.52 -8.03 -45.72
C GLY A 22 0.73 -8.54 -45.00
N GLN A 23 1.47 -9.43 -45.67
CA GLN A 23 2.70 -10.01 -45.14
C GLN A 23 3.76 -8.94 -44.79
N ALA A 24 3.84 -7.89 -45.60
CA ALA A 24 4.76 -6.77 -45.34
C ALA A 24 4.41 -6.02 -44.05
N ASP A 25 3.12 -5.85 -43.73
CA ASP A 25 2.69 -5.21 -42.49
C ASP A 25 3.08 -6.06 -41.28
N VAL A 26 2.90 -7.38 -41.38
CA VAL A 26 3.26 -8.33 -40.32
C VAL A 26 4.76 -8.32 -40.08
N ASP A 27 5.57 -8.26 -41.12
CA ASP A 27 7.03 -8.19 -40.99
C ASP A 27 7.48 -6.92 -40.25
N VAL A 28 6.88 -5.78 -40.58
CA VAL A 28 7.17 -4.48 -39.95
C VAL A 28 6.70 -4.46 -38.50
N TRP A 29 5.49 -4.95 -38.24
CA TRP A 29 4.94 -5.03 -36.88
C TRP A 29 5.75 -6.00 -36.02
N PHE A 30 6.07 -7.18 -36.54
CA PHE A 30 6.86 -8.18 -35.83
C PHE A 30 8.22 -7.63 -35.43
N ALA A 31 8.92 -6.91 -36.32
CA ALA A 31 10.19 -6.26 -35.97
C ALA A 31 10.07 -5.28 -34.79
N THR A 32 8.87 -4.72 -34.56
CA THR A 32 8.62 -3.71 -33.53
C THR A 32 8.09 -4.31 -32.21
N VAL A 33 7.24 -5.33 -32.28
CA VAL A 33 6.52 -5.88 -31.10
C VAL A 33 6.98 -7.26 -30.66
N ARG A 34 7.91 -7.92 -31.38
CA ARG A 34 8.35 -9.30 -31.09
C ARG A 34 8.78 -9.55 -29.64
N ASP A 35 9.34 -8.55 -28.97
CA ASP A 35 9.88 -8.67 -27.62
C ASP A 35 8.80 -8.54 -26.52
N LEU A 36 7.55 -8.26 -26.91
CA LEU A 36 6.44 -8.14 -25.97
C LEU A 36 5.73 -9.50 -25.78
N PRO A 37 5.16 -9.73 -24.58
CA PRO A 37 4.13 -10.75 -24.37
C PRO A 37 2.90 -10.45 -25.22
N ILE A 38 2.25 -11.49 -25.76
CA ILE A 38 1.06 -11.32 -26.61
C ILE A 38 -0.14 -10.78 -25.80
N GLU A 39 -0.23 -11.16 -24.54
CA GLU A 39 -1.28 -10.75 -23.61
C GLU A 39 -1.23 -9.24 -23.39
N ASP A 40 -0.04 -8.70 -23.14
CA ASP A 40 0.16 -7.27 -22.92
C ASP A 40 -0.11 -6.46 -24.19
N ALA A 41 0.30 -6.99 -25.35
CA ALA A 41 0.04 -6.34 -26.62
C ALA A 41 -1.46 -6.31 -26.95
N ALA A 42 -2.17 -7.42 -26.75
CA ALA A 42 -3.62 -7.49 -26.95
C ALA A 42 -4.38 -6.56 -25.99
N GLU A 43 -3.99 -6.53 -24.71
CA GLU A 43 -4.59 -5.62 -23.74
C GLU A 43 -4.31 -4.15 -24.09
N ALA A 44 -3.08 -3.83 -24.54
CA ALA A 44 -2.74 -2.49 -25.01
C ALA A 44 -3.59 -2.05 -26.21
N VAL A 45 -3.89 -2.95 -27.16
CA VAL A 45 -4.80 -2.67 -28.28
C VAL A 45 -6.21 -2.33 -27.78
N VAL A 46 -6.76 -3.16 -26.88
CA VAL A 46 -8.09 -2.94 -26.32
C VAL A 46 -8.14 -1.62 -25.55
N LEU A 47 -7.12 -1.33 -24.74
CA LEU A 47 -7.04 -0.09 -23.96
C LEU A 47 -6.94 1.13 -24.88
N HIS A 48 -6.14 1.07 -25.95
CA HIS A 48 -6.02 2.14 -26.94
C HIS A 48 -7.39 2.46 -27.53
N HIS A 49 -8.14 1.47 -28.02
CA HIS A 49 -9.47 1.70 -28.60
C HIS A 49 -10.54 2.13 -27.58
N LYS A 50 -10.34 1.87 -26.29
CA LYS A 50 -11.20 2.40 -25.21
C LYS A 50 -10.93 3.87 -24.89
N THR A 51 -9.70 4.34 -25.09
CA THR A 51 -9.22 5.62 -24.53
C THR A 51 -8.81 6.63 -25.60
N SER A 52 -8.63 6.19 -26.84
CA SER A 52 -8.22 7.03 -27.97
C SER A 52 -9.06 6.73 -29.21
N PRO A 53 -9.50 7.78 -29.93
CA PRO A 53 -10.14 7.62 -31.24
C PRO A 53 -9.11 7.45 -32.38
N ASP A 54 -7.82 7.61 -32.11
CA ASP A 54 -6.80 7.62 -33.15
C ASP A 54 -6.54 6.22 -33.70
N ARG A 55 -6.15 6.17 -34.98
CA ARG A 55 -5.72 4.92 -35.60
C ARG A 55 -4.49 4.36 -34.89
N ILE A 56 -4.58 3.08 -34.48
CA ILE A 56 -3.52 2.43 -33.72
C ILE A 56 -2.27 2.18 -34.58
N LYS A 57 -1.09 2.41 -33.99
CA LYS A 57 0.23 2.23 -34.62
C LYS A 57 1.07 1.31 -33.72
N PRO A 58 2.16 0.70 -34.23
CA PRO A 58 3.04 -0.14 -33.41
C PRO A 58 3.49 0.54 -32.11
N PHE A 59 3.80 1.85 -32.19
CA PHE A 59 4.19 2.65 -31.03
C PHE A 59 3.16 2.58 -29.89
N HIS A 60 1.86 2.67 -30.18
CA HIS A 60 0.82 2.66 -29.14
C HIS A 60 0.75 1.31 -28.43
N VAL A 61 0.99 0.21 -29.15
CA VAL A 61 1.03 -1.14 -28.55
C VAL A 61 2.26 -1.29 -27.67
N VAL A 62 3.44 -0.86 -28.14
CA VAL A 62 4.68 -0.90 -27.34
C VAL A 62 4.55 -0.04 -26.08
N ASP A 63 4.07 1.18 -26.21
CA ASP A 63 3.88 2.10 -25.09
C ASP A 63 2.84 1.56 -24.10
N GLY A 64 1.69 1.08 -24.58
CA GLY A 64 0.65 0.47 -23.75
C GLY A 64 1.16 -0.76 -23.00
N ALA A 65 1.83 -1.69 -23.68
CA ALA A 65 2.40 -2.89 -23.07
C ALA A 65 3.46 -2.54 -22.00
N ARG A 66 4.32 -1.56 -22.27
CA ARG A 66 5.30 -1.07 -21.28
C ARG A 66 4.63 -0.46 -20.06
N ARG A 67 3.54 0.31 -20.23
CA ARG A 67 2.76 0.84 -19.11
C ARG A 67 2.15 -0.28 -18.28
N LEU A 68 1.55 -1.29 -18.91
CA LEU A 68 0.99 -2.46 -18.21
C LEU A 68 2.06 -3.23 -17.43
N ALA A 69 3.24 -3.44 -18.04
CA ALA A 69 4.36 -4.08 -17.38
C ALA A 69 4.86 -3.26 -16.17
N ASN A 70 5.05 -1.96 -16.34
CA ASN A 70 5.47 -1.06 -15.26
C ASN A 70 4.45 -1.03 -14.12
N ASP A 71 3.16 -0.97 -14.43
CA ASP A 71 2.09 -1.01 -13.44
C ASP A 71 2.14 -2.28 -12.59
N ARG A 72 2.41 -3.45 -13.22
CA ARG A 72 2.59 -4.70 -12.48
C ARG A 72 3.82 -4.67 -11.58
N VAL A 73 4.96 -4.20 -12.08
CA VAL A 73 6.18 -4.04 -11.28
C VAL A 73 5.94 -3.11 -10.09
N MET A 74 5.30 -1.96 -10.32
CA MET A 74 5.00 -0.98 -9.27
C MET A 74 4.05 -1.54 -8.20
N ARG A 75 3.04 -2.33 -8.60
CA ARG A 75 2.14 -3.01 -7.66
C ARG A 75 2.88 -4.06 -6.82
N LEU A 76 3.74 -4.86 -7.45
CA LEU A 76 4.56 -5.85 -6.75
C LEU A 76 5.54 -5.19 -5.78
N ASP A 77 6.18 -4.10 -6.19
CA ASP A 77 7.09 -3.32 -5.35
C ASP A 77 6.36 -2.67 -4.16
N ALA A 78 5.14 -2.16 -4.37
CA ALA A 78 4.32 -1.61 -3.30
C ALA A 78 3.95 -2.70 -2.28
N ALA A 79 3.53 -3.89 -2.75
CA ALA A 79 3.26 -5.03 -1.87
C ALA A 79 4.52 -5.46 -1.10
N GLY A 80 5.67 -5.48 -1.76
CA GLY A 80 6.96 -5.78 -1.13
C GLY A 80 7.37 -4.75 -0.07
N ARG A 81 7.12 -3.46 -0.31
CA ARG A 81 7.34 -2.40 0.70
C ARG A 81 6.42 -2.59 1.90
N ALA A 82 5.13 -2.80 1.68
CA ALA A 82 4.16 -3.01 2.75
C ALA A 82 4.49 -4.24 3.61
N ALA A 83 4.90 -5.35 2.99
CA ALA A 83 5.31 -6.56 3.72
C ALA A 83 6.56 -6.33 4.60
N ARG A 84 7.52 -5.53 4.13
CA ARG A 84 8.71 -5.16 4.92
C ARG A 84 8.35 -4.25 6.09
N GLU A 85 7.41 -3.33 5.89
CA GLU A 85 6.89 -2.44 6.94
C GLU A 85 6.18 -3.25 8.03
N ASP A 86 5.23 -4.11 7.67
CA ASP A 86 4.54 -5.00 8.62
C ASP A 86 5.52 -5.91 9.38
N SER A 87 6.51 -6.49 8.69
CA SER A 87 7.56 -7.28 9.34
C SER A 87 8.38 -6.47 10.35
N ARG A 88 8.67 -5.20 10.02
CA ARG A 88 9.39 -4.27 10.90
C ARG A 88 8.53 -3.94 12.12
N ASP A 89 7.25 -3.68 11.94
CA ASP A 89 6.31 -3.33 13.00
C ASP A 89 6.14 -4.49 13.98
N ARG A 90 5.98 -5.72 13.48
CA ARG A 90 5.97 -6.93 14.31
C ARG A 90 7.28 -7.10 15.10
N ARG A 91 8.43 -6.89 14.45
CA ARG A 91 9.75 -6.99 15.12
C ARG A 91 9.90 -5.94 16.22
N LEU A 92 9.42 -4.73 15.98
CA LEU A 92 9.47 -3.62 16.94
C LEU A 92 8.33 -3.68 17.96
N ARG A 93 7.40 -4.63 17.83
CA ARG A 93 6.18 -4.73 18.64
C ARG A 93 5.43 -3.39 18.69
N LEU A 94 5.36 -2.68 17.55
CA LEU A 94 4.50 -1.51 17.46
C LEU A 94 3.07 -2.01 17.63
N VAL A 95 2.46 -1.65 18.77
CA VAL A 95 1.09 -2.03 19.11
C VAL A 95 0.16 -1.10 18.34
N GLY A 96 -1.01 -1.61 17.95
CA GLY A 96 -2.06 -0.78 17.34
C GLY A 96 -2.40 0.45 18.21
N PRO A 97 -3.07 1.47 17.66
CA PRO A 97 -3.28 2.75 18.33
C PRO A 97 -3.88 2.57 19.73
N ASP A 98 -3.14 3.05 20.73
CA ASP A 98 -3.56 3.05 22.12
C ASP A 98 -4.28 4.36 22.43
N GLU A 99 -5.61 4.30 22.55
CA GLU A 99 -6.45 5.47 22.76
C GLU A 99 -6.19 6.13 24.12
N GLN A 100 -5.72 5.38 25.13
CA GLN A 100 -5.33 5.93 26.44
C GLN A 100 -4.07 6.81 26.35
N LEU A 101 -3.32 6.68 25.25
CA LEU A 101 -2.13 7.48 24.90
C LEU A 101 -2.33 8.26 23.61
N GLY A 102 -3.57 8.60 23.25
CA GLY A 102 -3.84 9.47 22.11
C GLY A 102 -3.55 8.83 20.76
N ALA A 103 -3.69 7.50 20.66
CA ALA A 103 -3.43 6.69 19.46
C ALA A 103 -1.95 6.64 19.03
N LEU A 104 -1.02 6.91 19.95
CA LEU A 104 0.41 6.73 19.68
C LEU A 104 0.74 5.22 19.51
N PRO A 105 1.49 4.82 18.47
CA PRO A 105 1.87 3.42 18.25
C PRO A 105 3.11 3.06 19.08
N ILE A 106 2.98 3.16 20.41
CA ILE A 106 4.06 2.86 21.36
C ILE A 106 3.68 1.70 22.27
N ALA A 107 4.63 0.80 22.54
CA ALA A 107 4.46 -0.27 23.51
C ALA A 107 4.61 0.31 24.93
N ALA A 108 3.49 0.70 25.53
CA ALA A 108 3.46 1.30 26.86
C ALA A 108 3.28 0.30 28.00
N ASP A 109 2.97 -0.96 27.69
CA ASP A 109 2.81 -2.02 28.69
C ASP A 109 4.17 -2.46 29.27
N GLY A 110 4.17 -2.82 30.55
CA GLY A 110 5.33 -3.26 31.31
C GLY A 110 5.63 -2.40 32.53
N ASP A 111 6.78 -2.67 33.15
CA ASP A 111 7.14 -2.10 34.45
C ASP A 111 7.09 -0.57 34.47
N PRO A 112 6.38 0.05 35.43
CA PRO A 112 6.27 1.50 35.56
C PRO A 112 7.64 2.17 35.63
N VAL A 113 7.83 3.22 34.85
CA VAL A 113 9.04 4.05 34.90
C VAL A 113 8.76 5.23 35.82
N PRO A 114 9.33 5.30 37.03
CA PRO A 114 8.95 6.30 38.04
C PRO A 114 9.00 7.74 37.51
N GLY A 115 10.08 8.11 36.81
CA GLY A 115 10.24 9.45 36.26
C GLY A 115 9.17 9.86 35.23
N ALA A 116 8.46 8.93 34.61
CA ALA A 116 7.32 9.24 33.74
C ALA A 116 6.04 9.60 34.53
N TYR A 117 5.91 9.06 35.74
CA TYR A 117 4.79 9.28 36.65
C TYR A 117 4.95 10.54 37.51
N ASP A 118 6.20 10.99 37.70
CA ASP A 118 6.52 12.25 38.38
C ASP A 118 6.18 13.48 37.52
N VAL A 119 6.03 13.31 36.19
CA VAL A 119 5.70 14.41 35.28
C VAL A 119 4.35 15.03 35.67
N ASN A 120 4.39 16.33 35.99
CA ASN A 120 3.25 17.10 36.49
C ASN A 120 2.61 16.52 37.78
N GLY A 121 3.33 15.71 38.57
CA GLY A 121 2.74 15.03 39.72
C GLY A 121 1.56 14.14 39.30
N ALA A 122 1.70 13.41 38.19
CA ALA A 122 0.64 12.53 37.70
C ALA A 122 0.36 11.41 38.72
N VAL A 123 1.40 10.92 39.40
CA VAL A 123 1.32 9.89 40.43
C VAL A 123 0.51 10.30 41.66
N ASP A 124 0.49 11.58 41.99
CA ASP A 124 -0.12 12.15 43.21
C ASP A 124 -1.64 12.32 43.12
N ARG A 125 -2.27 11.79 42.07
CA ARG A 125 -3.72 11.88 41.85
C ARG A 125 -4.27 10.61 41.23
N PRO A 126 -5.55 10.29 41.45
CA PRO A 126 -6.19 9.17 40.78
C PRO A 126 -6.31 9.39 39.27
N CYS A 127 -6.21 8.31 38.50
CA CYS A 127 -6.34 8.36 37.05
C CYS A 127 -7.81 8.35 36.63
N PRO A 128 -8.31 9.36 35.88
CA PRO A 128 -9.69 9.35 35.40
C PRO A 128 -9.95 8.29 34.31
N THR A 129 -8.93 7.88 33.56
CA THR A 129 -9.07 6.94 32.43
C THR A 129 -9.09 5.47 32.88
N CYS A 130 -8.11 5.05 33.68
CA CYS A 130 -7.95 3.64 34.08
C CYS A 130 -8.31 3.38 35.55
N GLY A 131 -8.65 4.42 36.31
CA GLY A 131 -9.04 4.29 37.73
C GLY A 131 -7.89 4.02 38.70
N ALA A 132 -6.63 4.03 38.24
CA ALA A 132 -5.48 3.82 39.12
C ALA A 132 -5.44 4.84 40.28
N GLU A 133 -5.20 4.34 41.49
CA GLU A 133 -5.12 5.15 42.71
C GLU A 133 -3.84 6.02 42.76
N GLU A 134 -3.80 6.93 43.73
CA GLU A 134 -2.57 7.67 44.07
C GLU A 134 -1.43 6.71 44.37
N MET A 135 -0.21 7.07 43.96
CA MET A 135 0.99 6.23 44.12
C MET A 135 0.96 4.87 43.39
N SER A 136 -0.13 4.54 42.71
CA SER A 136 -0.26 3.32 41.91
C SER A 136 -0.04 3.60 40.42
N PRO A 137 0.62 2.69 39.69
CA PRO A 137 0.82 2.86 38.26
C PRO A 137 -0.50 2.78 37.49
N CYS A 138 -0.55 3.43 36.34
CA CYS A 138 -1.65 3.26 35.41
C CYS A 138 -1.66 1.84 34.84
N VAL A 139 -2.85 1.35 34.52
CA VAL A 139 -3.05 0.07 33.84
C VAL A 139 -3.68 0.27 32.47
N ASN A 140 -3.38 -0.66 31.58
CA ASN A 140 -4.01 -0.73 30.29
C ASN A 140 -5.42 -1.32 30.44
N VAL A 141 -6.45 -0.59 30.01
CA VAL A 141 -7.85 -1.03 30.18
C VAL A 141 -8.20 -2.23 29.29
N ARG A 142 -7.40 -2.53 28.26
CA ARG A 142 -7.66 -3.63 27.33
C ARG A 142 -7.15 -4.97 27.84
N ASN A 143 -6.01 -5.01 28.52
CA ASN A 143 -5.36 -6.26 28.97
C ASN A 143 -5.08 -6.29 30.48
N GLY A 144 -5.28 -5.20 31.21
CA GLY A 144 -5.03 -5.09 32.65
C GLY A 144 -3.55 -4.99 33.03
N GLU A 145 -2.63 -4.95 32.05
CA GLU A 145 -1.19 -4.89 32.34
C GLU A 145 -0.78 -3.52 32.89
N PRO A 146 0.21 -3.47 33.79
CA PRO A 146 0.78 -2.21 34.26
C PRO A 146 1.45 -1.47 33.11
N ARG A 147 1.47 -0.13 33.19
CA ARG A 147 2.05 0.73 32.17
C ARG A 147 3.33 1.39 32.63
N ARG A 148 4.27 1.49 31.69
CA ARG A 148 5.53 2.23 31.81
C ARG A 148 5.32 3.72 32.02
N MET A 149 4.22 4.28 31.51
CA MET A 149 3.89 5.71 31.58
C MET A 149 2.41 5.93 31.95
N PRO A 150 2.09 7.06 32.61
CA PRO A 150 0.72 7.40 32.98
C PRO A 150 -0.18 7.67 31.76
N CYS A 151 -1.49 7.48 31.92
CA CYS A 151 -2.48 7.89 30.91
C CYS A 151 -2.42 9.40 30.66
N LEU A 152 -2.68 9.85 29.42
CA LEU A 152 -2.61 11.27 29.06
C LEU A 152 -3.51 12.16 29.93
N GLU A 153 -4.70 11.68 30.28
CA GLU A 153 -5.64 12.42 31.12
C GLU A 153 -5.14 12.55 32.57
N ARG A 154 -4.38 11.57 33.06
CA ARG A 154 -3.72 11.65 34.37
C ARG A 154 -2.59 12.68 34.36
N ILE A 155 -1.79 12.70 33.30
CA ILE A 155 -0.70 13.68 33.10
C ILE A 155 -1.24 15.11 32.99
N THR A 156 -2.32 15.29 32.24
CA THR A 156 -2.90 16.62 31.96
C THR A 156 -3.90 17.08 33.01
N GLY A 157 -4.40 16.17 33.85
CA GLY A 157 -5.44 16.45 34.85
C GLY A 157 -6.82 16.75 34.26
N LYS A 158 -7.05 16.42 32.98
CA LYS A 158 -8.30 16.68 32.26
C LYS A 158 -8.87 15.36 31.76
N ALA A 159 -10.08 15.01 32.17
CA ALA A 159 -10.83 13.90 31.57
C ALA A 159 -11.28 14.30 30.15
N ARG A 160 -11.26 13.38 29.18
CA ARG A 160 -11.98 13.57 27.91
C ARG A 160 -13.48 13.70 28.21
N LEU A 161 -14.08 14.75 27.66
CA LEU A 161 -15.54 14.88 27.52
C LEU A 161 -16.07 13.87 26.51
#